data_AF-A0A846NHR3-F1
#
_entry.id   AF-A0A846NHR3-F1
#
_cell.length_a   1.000
_cell.length_b   1.000
_cell.length_c   1.000
_cell.angle_alpha   90.00
_cell.angle_beta   90.00
_cell.angle_gamma   90.00
#
_symmetry.space_group_name_H-M   'P 1'
#
loop_
_entity.id
_entity.type
_entity.pdbx_description
1 polymer ?
#
loop_
_entity_poly.entity_id
_entity_poly.type
_entity_poly.pdbx_seq_one_letter_code
_entity_poly.pdbx_strand_id
1 'polypeptide(L)' 'MHPVQIRLTRELIEKIDRLIEKGLYPNRSEAIRDAVRKLRIK' A
#
# COMPACT_ATOMS: atom_id res chain seq x y z
N MET A 1 12.03 -1.20 11.93
CA MET A 1 11.13 -1.86 10.96
C MET A 1 11.95 -2.84 10.15
N HIS A 2 11.46 -4.05 9.92
CA HIS A 2 12.11 -5.03 9.06
C HIS A 2 11.44 -5.03 7.68
N PRO A 3 12.20 -5.11 6.57
CA PRO A 3 11.62 -5.24 5.25
C PRO A 3 10.90 -6.58 5.12
N VAL A 4 9.69 -6.56 4.55
CA VAL A 4 8.89 -7.75 4.26
C VAL A 4 8.65 -7.78 2.77
N GLN A 5 8.85 -8.94 2.15
CA GLN A 5 8.53 -9.17 0.75
C GLN A 5 7.18 -9.87 0.65
N ILE A 6 6.25 -9.28 -0.11
CA ILE A 6 4.93 -9.84 -0.37
C ILE A 6 4.70 -9.94 -1.87
N ARG A 7 3.90 -10.92 -2.29
CA ARG A 7 3.45 -11.05 -3.68
C ARG A 7 2.07 -10.43 -3.81
N LEU A 8 1.93 -9.47 -4.72
CA LEU A 8 0.68 -8.82 -5.05
C LEU A 8 0.39 -9.03 -6.54
N THR A 9 -0.89 -9.07 -6.91
CA THR A 9 -1.27 -9.09 -8.32
C THR A 9 -0.90 -7.76 -8.97
N ARG A 10 -0.61 -7.78 -10.27
CA ARG A 10 -0.28 -6.58 -11.04
C ARG A 10 -1.35 -5.50 -10.93
N GLU A 11 -2.62 -5.90 -11.04
CA GLU A 11 -3.77 -4.99 -10.94
C GLU A 11 -3.80 -4.26 -9.58
N LEU A 12 -3.45 -4.94 -8.49
CA LEU A 12 -3.41 -4.31 -7.17
C LEU A 12 -2.26 -3.31 -7.06
N ILE A 13 -1.10 -3.62 -7.63
CA ILE A 13 0.04 -2.68 -7.68
C ILE A 13 -0.37 -1.42 -8.45
N GLU A 14 -1.01 -1.58 -9.61
CA GLU A 14 -1.48 -0.46 -10.43
C GLU A 14 -2.53 0.41 -9.70
N LYS A 15 -3.43 -0.21 -8.93
CA LYS A 15 -4.36 0.53 -8.06
C LYS A 15 -3.64 1.33 -6.99
N ILE A 16 -2.61 0.78 -6.35
CA ILE A 16 -1.80 1.49 -5.35
C ILE A 16 -1.05 2.65 -6.01
N ASP A 17 -0.50 2.47 -7.20
CA ASP A 17 0.21 3.52 -7.94
C ASP A 17 -0.69 4.71 -8.25
N ARG A 18 -1.93 4.46 -8.70
CA ARG A 18 -2.92 5.53 -8.92
C ARG A 18 -3.23 6.33 -7.65
N LEU A 19 -3.12 5.74 -6.47
CA LEU A 19 -3.30 6.47 -5.20
C LEU A 19 -2.11 7.39 -4.92
N ILE A 20 -0.90 6.95 -5.28
CA ILE A 20 0.33 7.74 -5.15
C ILE A 20 0.33 8.89 -6.15
N GLU A 21 -0.05 8.63 -7.41
CA GLU A 21 -0.17 9.66 -8.46
C GLU A 21 -1.16 10.77 -8.08
N LYS A 22 -2.22 10.42 -7.34
CA LYS A 22 -3.19 11.38 -6.80
C LYS A 22 -2.68 12.15 -5.57
N GLY A 23 -1.47 11.87 -5.10
CA GLY A 23 -0.87 12.48 -3.92
C GLY A 23 -1.44 12.00 -2.58
N LEU A 24 -2.22 10.92 -2.56
CA LEU A 24 -2.83 10.40 -1.31
C LEU A 24 -1.82 9.71 -0.41
N TYR A 25 -0.77 9.12 -0.99
CA TYR A 25 0.31 8.49 -0.25
C TYR A 25 1.66 8.83 -0.87
N PRO A 26 2.71 9.01 -0.06
CA PRO A 26 4.03 9.36 -0.56
C PRO A 26 4.74 8.19 -1.26
N ASN A 27 4.35 6.94 -0.97
CA ASN A 27 4.91 5.74 -1.59
C ASN A 27 4.01 4.52 -1.34
N ARG A 28 4.29 3.42 -2.05
CA ARG A 28 3.56 2.15 -1.93
C ARG A 28 3.60 1.59 -0.51
N SER A 29 4.75 1.70 0.15
CA SER A 29 4.95 1.12 1.48
C SER A 29 4.10 1.82 2.54
N GLU A 30 3.94 3.15 2.47
CA GLU A 30 3.03 3.90 3.34
C GLU A 30 1.57 3.53 3.07
N ALA A 31 1.16 3.44 1.80
CA ALA A 31 -0.20 3.01 1.44
C ALA A 31 -0.54 1.63 1.99
N ILE A 32 0.39 0.66 1.85
CA ILE A 32 0.21 -0.71 2.35
C ILE A 32 0.19 -0.72 3.89
N ARG A 33 1.10 0.02 4.55
CA ARG A 33 1.13 0.11 6.02
C ARG A 33 -0.17 0.67 6.58
N ASP A 34 -0.70 1.71 5.96
CA ASP A 34 -1.97 2.32 6.38
C ASP A 34 -3.14 1.36 6.19
N ALA A 35 -3.20 0.67 5.05
CA ALA A 35 -4.21 -0.37 4.81
C ALA A 35 -4.16 -1.49 5.88
N VAL A 36 -2.96 -1.97 6.21
CA VAL A 36 -2.78 -2.99 7.27
C VAL A 36 -3.19 -2.45 8.64
N ARG A 37 -2.89 -1.18 8.97
CA ARG A 37 -3.37 -0.55 10.21
C ARG A 37 -4.90 -0.52 10.26
N LYS A 38 -5.55 -0.10 9.18
CA LYS A 38 -7.02 -0.06 9.06
C LYS A 38 -7.66 -1.44 9.20
N LEU A 39 -7.02 -2.48 8.68
CA LEU A 39 -7.51 -3.87 8.81
C LEU A 39 -7.44 -4.40 10.24
N ARG A 40 -6.51 -3.93 11.08
CA ARG A 40 -6.39 -4.35 12.49
C ARG A 40 -7.40 -3.67 13.42
N ILE A 41 -8.05 -2.60 12.96
CA ILE A 41 -8.99 -1.77 13.76
C ILE A 41 -10.45 -2.14 13.38
N LYS A 42 -10.65 -3.31 12.78
CA LYS A 42 -11.95 -3.88 12.44
C LYS A 42 -12.02 -5.30 12.95
#